data_AF-A0A8M1KL08-F1
#
_entry.id   AF-A0A8M1KL08-F1
#
_cell.length_a   1.000
_cell.length_b   1.000
_cell.length_c   1.000
_cell.angle_alpha   90.00
_cell.angle_beta   90.00
_cell.angle_gamma   90.00
#
_symmetry.space_group_name_H-M   'P 1'
#
loop_
_entity.id
_entity.type
_entity.pdbx_description
1 polymer ?
#
loop_
_entity_poly.entity_id
_entity_poly.type
_entity_poly.pdbx_seq_one_letter_code
_entity_poly.pdbx_strand_id
1 'polypeptide(L)'
;MAVLPIFDQFKLTSCILERACAHASLCGSSPCYSAKLQLYKVAENMEDSSLMFGLLDDLSELELKRFKAHLSEDTLKGFARIPRGKLEKADVTDTVGLMKNCYGRGCMEMTQHILKTMGRRDPTEQFEQNSQDSSTGSTNQTVSGAGTGLTRDVHTLGLESTEEVNRLPSVATPSAPMASTTPTNRRNWIPCSKRWRKELEELANMEESKVMRVGGLTFVFDEERFQIALSGQTEVLLGLRDDGTEVAIKKMLKPNFKKLKQELEVLRKHRFNSLHVVQYLDFTSDSYCGHIAIQLCEFNLEEYIQKQKQPEDSERKRIAREFLEGLKDLHEKSMIHRDIKPRNVFIDIEGRVRLADFGISRILDPGQTTQVTDRAGTKYWEATEIIKPGQPGDQRRYKRSTDIQVAGMLVYYILSGGRHPFEDDLNCQAKISKGDYNLKHLKDVEAKDLVESMINDDPEKRPRITEVLKHPYFWEEDRKEMFLGALGNVREVEKYKDFSNDENLAEKKQGEKKQGEKEEKSFSTWKTQVSTHAHAHAQTDTYTHRFAFIHLVDVLMY
;
A
#
# COMPACT_ATOMS: atom_id res chain seq x y z
N MET A 1 26.27 -28.50 -31.18
CA MET A 1 25.66 -29.06 -29.96
C MET A 1 25.55 -27.92 -28.97
N ALA A 2 24.34 -27.54 -28.58
CA ALA A 2 24.11 -26.29 -27.85
C ALA A 2 24.21 -26.49 -26.34
N VAL A 3 24.96 -25.62 -25.68
CA VAL A 3 24.86 -25.39 -24.23
C VAL A 3 23.64 -24.48 -24.03
N LEU A 4 22.59 -24.99 -23.39
CA LEU A 4 21.47 -24.15 -22.95
C LEU A 4 21.91 -23.30 -21.76
N PRO A 5 21.48 -22.02 -21.66
CA PRO A 5 21.77 -21.22 -20.49
C PRO A 5 21.05 -21.81 -19.26
N ILE A 6 21.77 -21.91 -18.15
CA ILE A 6 21.29 -22.50 -16.88
C ILE A 6 19.97 -21.84 -16.40
N PHE A 7 19.76 -20.55 -16.71
CA PHE A 7 18.51 -19.82 -16.47
C PHE A 7 17.26 -20.42 -17.11
N ASP A 8 17.36 -21.06 -18.27
CA ASP A 8 16.21 -21.72 -18.91
C ASP A 8 15.95 -23.11 -18.34
N GLN A 9 16.98 -23.79 -17.80
CA GLN A 9 16.74 -25.00 -17.00
C GLN A 9 15.92 -24.68 -15.74
N PHE A 10 16.20 -23.57 -15.03
CA PHE A 10 15.39 -23.16 -13.88
C PHE A 10 13.90 -22.95 -14.23
N LYS A 11 13.60 -22.23 -15.33
CA LYS A 11 12.22 -22.05 -15.81
C LYS A 11 11.58 -23.37 -16.22
N LEU A 12 12.33 -24.25 -16.89
CA LEU A 12 11.84 -25.54 -17.32
C LEU A 12 11.53 -26.45 -16.12
N THR A 13 12.38 -26.46 -15.09
CA THR A 13 12.16 -27.22 -13.85
C THR A 13 10.95 -26.69 -13.09
N SER A 14 10.80 -25.36 -12.94
CA SER A 14 9.60 -24.76 -12.34
C SER A 14 8.33 -25.13 -13.12
N CYS A 15 8.36 -25.06 -14.45
CA CYS A 15 7.22 -25.41 -15.30
C CYS A 15 6.89 -26.92 -15.30
N ILE A 16 7.90 -27.79 -15.16
CA ILE A 16 7.72 -29.25 -14.99
C ILE A 16 7.11 -29.54 -13.61
N LEU A 17 7.54 -28.82 -12.56
CA LEU A 17 6.99 -28.95 -11.20
C LEU A 17 5.53 -28.47 -11.10
N GLU A 18 5.18 -27.35 -11.73
CA GLU A 18 3.79 -26.89 -11.86
C GLU A 18 2.92 -27.90 -12.60
N ARG A 19 3.42 -28.46 -13.72
CA ARG A 19 2.71 -29.51 -14.48
C ARG A 19 2.57 -30.81 -13.70
N ALA A 20 3.57 -31.21 -12.91
CA ALA A 20 3.47 -32.38 -12.03
C ALA A 20 2.42 -32.17 -10.92
N CYS A 21 2.35 -30.97 -10.33
CA CYS A 21 1.31 -30.61 -9.37
C CYS A 21 -0.09 -30.60 -10.01
N ALA A 22 -0.24 -30.04 -11.20
CA ALA A 22 -1.50 -30.04 -11.95
C ALA A 22 -1.94 -31.48 -12.31
N HIS A 23 -1.00 -32.35 -12.70
CA HIS A 23 -1.30 -33.74 -13.03
C HIS A 23 -1.73 -34.54 -11.78
N ALA A 24 -1.09 -34.33 -10.62
CA ALA A 24 -1.51 -34.94 -9.36
C ALA A 24 -2.94 -34.52 -8.95
N SER A 25 -3.28 -33.24 -9.10
CA SER A 25 -4.65 -32.75 -8.87
C SER A 25 -5.69 -33.31 -9.85
N LEU A 26 -5.30 -33.62 -11.10
CA LEU A 26 -6.17 -34.28 -12.09
C LEU A 26 -6.34 -35.79 -11.85
N CYS A 27 -5.35 -36.45 -11.24
CA CYS A 27 -5.37 -37.89 -10.94
C CYS A 27 -6.04 -38.24 -9.60
N GLY A 28 -6.64 -37.27 -8.89
CA GLY A 28 -7.38 -37.50 -7.64
C GLY A 28 -6.52 -37.92 -6.43
N SER A 29 -5.19 -37.90 -6.57
CA SER A 29 -4.25 -38.28 -5.53
C SER A 29 -3.71 -37.03 -4.82
N SER A 30 -4.15 -36.83 -3.56
CA SER A 30 -3.69 -35.72 -2.73
C SER A 30 -2.17 -35.79 -2.49
N PRO A 31 -1.37 -34.79 -2.90
CA PRO A 31 0.03 -34.73 -2.51
C PRO A 31 0.10 -34.48 -1.00
N CYS A 32 0.71 -35.41 -0.25
CA CYS A 32 0.77 -35.26 1.21
C CYS A 32 1.48 -33.95 1.59
N TYR A 33 1.02 -33.31 2.66
CA TYR A 33 1.52 -32.01 3.14
C TYR A 33 3.05 -32.02 3.35
N SER A 34 3.61 -33.17 3.73
CA SER A 34 5.05 -33.44 3.83
C SER A 34 5.81 -33.20 2.51
N ALA A 35 5.27 -33.65 1.36
CA ALA A 35 5.93 -33.49 0.06
C ALA A 35 5.97 -32.02 -0.38
N LYS A 36 4.89 -31.25 -0.18
CA LYS A 36 4.89 -29.79 -0.43
C LYS A 36 5.90 -29.06 0.46
N LEU A 37 5.97 -29.42 1.74
CA LEU A 37 6.89 -28.80 2.69
C LEU A 37 8.35 -29.15 2.41
N GLN A 38 8.65 -30.37 1.93
CA GLN A 38 10.00 -30.72 1.47
C GLN A 38 10.36 -30.02 0.16
N LEU A 39 9.43 -29.87 -0.80
CA LEU A 39 9.67 -29.14 -2.04
C LEU A 39 9.92 -27.63 -1.82
N TYR A 40 9.17 -26.98 -0.92
CA TYR A 40 9.45 -25.59 -0.52
C TYR A 40 10.83 -25.46 0.13
N LYS A 41 11.17 -26.35 1.07
CA LYS A 41 12.50 -26.37 1.68
C LYS A 41 13.62 -26.61 0.66
N VAL A 42 13.38 -27.41 -0.39
CA VAL A 42 14.36 -27.60 -1.47
C VAL A 42 14.52 -26.32 -2.31
N ALA A 43 13.44 -25.58 -2.57
CA ALA A 43 13.50 -24.32 -3.30
C ALA A 43 14.25 -23.21 -2.53
N GLU A 44 13.92 -22.97 -1.25
CA GLU A 44 14.66 -22.03 -0.38
C GLU A 44 16.14 -22.41 -0.30
N ASN A 45 16.44 -23.69 -0.07
CA ASN A 45 17.82 -24.17 -0.06
C ASN A 45 18.52 -23.90 -1.40
N MET A 46 17.86 -23.97 -2.56
CA MET A 46 18.54 -23.70 -3.85
C MET A 46 18.93 -22.23 -4.01
N GLU A 47 18.14 -21.27 -3.52
CA GLU A 47 18.47 -19.83 -3.62
C GLU A 47 19.66 -19.46 -2.73
N ASP A 48 19.70 -19.92 -1.47
CA ASP A 48 20.87 -19.75 -0.58
C ASP A 48 22.14 -20.38 -1.16
N SER A 49 22.01 -21.49 -1.90
CA SER A 49 23.14 -22.11 -2.59
C SER A 49 23.77 -21.19 -3.60
N SER A 50 22.94 -20.50 -4.39
CA SER A 50 23.41 -19.61 -5.44
C SER A 50 24.07 -18.35 -4.87
N LEU A 51 23.52 -17.83 -3.75
CA LEU A 51 24.07 -16.66 -3.07
C LEU A 51 25.43 -16.97 -2.41
N MET A 52 25.53 -18.10 -1.68
CA MET A 52 26.83 -18.52 -1.11
C MET A 52 27.85 -18.86 -2.18
N PHE A 53 27.43 -19.45 -3.31
CA PHE A 53 28.34 -19.71 -4.42
C PHE A 53 28.96 -18.40 -4.92
N GLY A 54 28.15 -17.38 -5.22
CA GLY A 54 28.68 -16.06 -5.62
C GLY A 54 29.63 -15.43 -4.59
N LEU A 55 29.27 -15.46 -3.31
CA LEU A 55 30.11 -14.92 -2.23
C LEU A 55 31.47 -15.63 -2.06
N LEU A 56 31.55 -16.92 -2.41
CA LEU A 56 32.76 -17.72 -2.30
C LEU A 56 33.57 -17.83 -3.62
N ASP A 57 32.93 -17.60 -4.76
CA ASP A 57 33.55 -17.47 -6.09
C ASP A 57 34.28 -16.10 -6.21
N ASP A 58 33.77 -15.06 -5.54
CA ASP A 58 34.42 -13.74 -5.37
C ASP A 58 35.66 -13.75 -4.43
N LEU A 59 36.14 -14.93 -4.01
CA LEU A 59 37.35 -15.10 -3.21
C LEU A 59 38.52 -15.57 -4.07
N SER A 60 39.69 -14.93 -3.92
CA SER A 60 40.94 -15.49 -4.48
C SER A 60 41.26 -16.85 -3.85
N GLU A 61 42.02 -17.72 -4.53
CA GLU A 61 42.38 -19.05 -4.01
C GLU A 61 42.98 -19.01 -2.59
N LEU A 62 43.77 -17.97 -2.28
CA LEU A 62 44.37 -17.77 -0.97
C LEU A 62 43.33 -17.38 0.10
N GLU A 63 42.33 -16.59 -0.27
CA GLU A 63 41.20 -16.24 0.61
C GLU A 63 40.27 -17.43 0.81
N LEU A 64 39.91 -18.16 -0.25
CA LEU A 64 39.10 -19.38 -0.15
C LEU A 64 39.79 -20.43 0.74
N LYS A 65 41.12 -20.55 0.66
CA LYS A 65 41.93 -21.40 1.55
C LYS A 65 41.89 -20.93 3.01
N ARG A 66 41.89 -19.62 3.27
CA ARG A 66 41.70 -19.05 4.63
C ARG A 66 40.28 -19.24 5.14
N PHE A 67 39.27 -19.08 4.29
CA PHE A 67 37.87 -19.33 4.61
C PHE A 67 37.65 -20.80 5.03
N LYS A 68 38.20 -21.74 4.25
CA LYS A 68 38.24 -23.18 4.56
C LYS A 68 38.98 -23.51 5.86
N ALA A 69 40.01 -22.76 6.24
CA ALA A 69 40.69 -22.96 7.52
C ALA A 69 39.75 -22.66 8.71
N HIS A 70 39.03 -21.53 8.69
CA HIS A 70 38.08 -21.16 9.75
C HIS A 70 36.95 -22.19 9.93
N LEU A 71 36.45 -22.80 8.84
CA LEU A 71 35.46 -23.90 8.90
C LEU A 71 35.97 -25.17 9.61
N SER A 72 37.29 -25.29 9.80
CA SER A 72 37.95 -26.46 10.37
C SER A 72 38.61 -26.23 11.73
N GLU A 73 38.58 -25.00 12.24
CA GLU A 73 39.18 -24.60 13.51
C GLU A 73 38.14 -24.54 14.65
N ASP A 74 38.56 -24.85 15.88
CA ASP A 74 37.70 -24.81 17.08
C ASP A 74 37.45 -23.37 17.58
N THR A 75 37.68 -22.34 16.77
CA THR A 75 37.48 -20.91 17.09
C THR A 75 36.00 -20.50 17.09
N LEU A 76 35.13 -21.25 16.40
CA LEU A 76 33.70 -20.98 16.27
C LEU A 76 32.90 -21.60 17.42
N LYS A 77 32.90 -20.94 18.60
CA LYS A 77 32.13 -21.38 19.78
C LYS A 77 30.64 -21.60 19.44
N GLY A 78 30.19 -22.86 19.52
CA GLY A 78 28.79 -23.26 19.36
C GLY A 78 28.43 -23.90 18.02
N PHE A 79 29.35 -23.96 17.05
CA PHE A 79 29.09 -24.55 15.73
C PHE A 79 29.87 -25.86 15.52
N ALA A 80 29.31 -26.76 14.72
CA ALA A 80 29.98 -28.01 14.35
C ALA A 80 31.12 -27.74 13.35
N ARG A 81 32.31 -28.32 13.58
CA ARG A 81 33.46 -28.17 12.68
C ARG A 81 33.36 -29.10 11.47
N ILE A 82 33.80 -28.63 10.31
CA ILE A 82 33.95 -29.46 9.12
C ILE A 82 35.38 -30.02 9.11
N PRO A 83 35.57 -31.36 9.04
CA PRO A 83 36.91 -31.95 9.08
C PRO A 83 37.81 -31.42 7.96
N ARG A 84 38.98 -30.90 8.32
CA ARG A 84 39.96 -30.29 7.41
C ARG A 84 40.26 -31.15 6.16
N GLY A 85 40.41 -32.46 6.32
CA GLY A 85 40.65 -33.39 5.20
C GLY A 85 39.51 -33.49 4.17
N LYS A 86 38.29 -33.02 4.49
CA LYS A 86 37.20 -32.84 3.52
C LYS A 86 37.27 -31.51 2.77
N LEU A 87 37.91 -30.47 3.34
CA LEU A 87 37.99 -29.13 2.77
C LEU A 87 39.26 -28.89 1.95
N GLU A 88 40.36 -29.60 2.22
CA GLU A 88 41.66 -29.41 1.55
C GLU A 88 41.66 -29.68 0.04
N LYS A 89 40.69 -30.45 -0.47
CA LYS A 89 40.52 -30.74 -1.91
C LYS A 89 39.16 -30.31 -2.49
N ALA A 90 38.28 -29.76 -1.65
CA ALA A 90 36.97 -29.26 -2.08
C ALA A 90 37.15 -28.03 -2.98
N ASP A 91 36.38 -27.91 -4.06
CA ASP A 91 36.24 -26.65 -4.81
C ASP A 91 35.26 -25.68 -4.10
N VAL A 92 34.78 -24.62 -4.77
CA VAL A 92 33.76 -23.72 -4.19
C VAL A 92 32.42 -24.46 -4.00
N THR A 93 31.98 -25.23 -5.00
CA THR A 93 30.75 -26.04 -5.01
C THR A 93 30.73 -27.05 -3.87
N ASP A 94 31.79 -27.82 -3.71
CA ASP A 94 31.98 -28.82 -2.66
C ASP A 94 31.95 -28.16 -1.28
N THR A 95 32.53 -26.96 -1.15
CA THR A 95 32.54 -26.20 0.11
C THR A 95 31.15 -25.75 0.49
N VAL A 96 30.40 -25.16 -0.46
CA VAL A 96 28.98 -24.80 -0.28
C VAL A 96 28.16 -26.03 0.14
N GLY A 97 28.38 -27.19 -0.50
CA GLY A 97 27.72 -28.45 -0.15
C GLY A 97 28.07 -28.97 1.25
N LEU A 98 29.36 -28.95 1.64
CA LEU A 98 29.83 -29.35 2.97
C LEU A 98 29.28 -28.44 4.07
N MET A 99 29.26 -27.12 3.85
CA MET A 99 28.70 -26.16 4.79
C MET A 99 27.21 -26.36 5.01
N LYS A 100 26.43 -26.55 3.93
CA LYS A 100 24.99 -26.83 4.05
C LYS A 100 24.68 -28.10 4.82
N ASN A 101 25.43 -29.16 4.56
CA ASN A 101 25.30 -30.43 5.29
C ASN A 101 25.69 -30.30 6.78
N CYS A 102 26.44 -29.26 7.16
CA CYS A 102 26.89 -29.04 8.53
C CYS A 102 26.03 -28.01 9.31
N TYR A 103 25.55 -26.97 8.64
CA TYR A 103 24.89 -25.81 9.26
C TYR A 103 23.41 -25.63 8.89
N GLY A 104 22.92 -26.31 7.83
CA GLY A 104 21.53 -26.21 7.40
C GLY A 104 21.15 -24.78 7.03
N ARG A 105 20.21 -24.18 7.79
CA ARG A 105 19.80 -22.79 7.62
C ARG A 105 20.79 -21.76 8.17
N GLY A 106 21.63 -22.12 9.15
CA GLY A 106 22.66 -21.24 9.74
C GLY A 106 23.92 -21.04 8.87
N CYS A 107 23.82 -21.35 7.57
CA CYS A 107 24.93 -21.49 6.65
C CYS A 107 25.40 -20.13 6.11
N MET A 108 24.46 -19.20 5.95
CA MET A 108 24.71 -17.85 5.46
C MET A 108 25.38 -17.00 6.53
N GLU A 109 24.91 -17.10 7.78
CA GLU A 109 25.46 -16.44 8.97
C GLU A 109 26.89 -16.90 9.24
N MET A 110 27.16 -18.21 9.10
CA MET A 110 28.50 -18.77 9.19
C MET A 110 29.43 -18.20 8.12
N THR A 111 28.96 -18.13 6.88
CA THR A 111 29.70 -17.52 5.76
C THR A 111 30.03 -16.05 6.04
N GLN A 112 29.04 -15.26 6.48
CA GLN A 112 29.21 -13.86 6.84
C GLN A 112 30.18 -13.65 8.01
N HIS A 113 30.09 -14.48 9.06
CA HIS A 113 30.97 -14.41 10.22
C HIS A 113 32.44 -14.65 9.87
N ILE A 114 32.71 -15.65 9.02
CA ILE A 114 34.07 -15.96 8.57
C ILE A 114 34.61 -14.86 7.65
N LEU A 115 33.81 -14.38 6.69
CA LEU A 115 34.23 -13.28 5.80
C LEU A 115 34.58 -12.00 6.55
N LYS A 116 33.80 -11.66 7.59
CA LYS A 116 34.09 -10.53 8.51
C LYS A 116 35.38 -10.76 9.29
N THR A 117 35.60 -11.97 9.80
CA THR A 117 36.83 -12.36 10.52
C THR A 117 38.08 -12.33 9.62
N MET A 118 37.91 -12.60 8.32
CA MET A 118 38.96 -12.47 7.31
C MET A 118 39.29 -11.02 6.91
N GLY A 119 38.58 -10.02 7.45
CA GLY A 119 38.88 -8.60 7.22
C GLY A 119 38.39 -8.02 5.90
N ARG A 120 37.44 -8.68 5.21
CA ARG A 120 36.71 -8.08 4.07
C ARG A 120 35.87 -6.90 4.61
N ARG A 121 36.13 -5.69 4.10
CA ARG A 121 35.44 -4.45 4.50
C ARG A 121 34.10 -4.27 3.78
N ASP A 122 33.20 -3.54 4.41
CA ASP A 122 31.85 -3.25 3.93
C ASP A 122 31.87 -2.29 2.71
N PRO A 123 31.17 -2.59 1.59
CA PRO A 123 31.07 -1.68 0.44
C PRO A 123 30.37 -0.33 0.69
N THR A 124 29.90 -0.05 1.91
CA THR A 124 29.04 1.10 2.22
C THR A 124 29.75 2.39 2.65
N GLU A 125 31.04 2.36 3.01
CA GLU A 125 31.79 3.51 3.59
C GLU A 125 32.12 4.67 2.61
N GLN A 126 31.39 4.83 1.50
CA GLN A 126 31.55 5.96 0.56
C GLN A 126 30.42 7.00 0.58
N PHE A 127 29.32 6.77 1.32
CA PHE A 127 28.11 7.61 1.20
C PHE A 127 27.75 8.49 2.41
N GLU A 128 28.48 8.40 3.53
CA GLU A 128 28.13 9.16 4.75
C GLU A 128 28.72 10.58 4.81
N GLN A 129 29.77 10.88 4.04
CA GLN A 129 30.48 12.18 4.13
C GLN A 129 29.73 13.39 3.54
N ASN A 130 28.67 13.19 2.75
CA ASN A 130 27.92 14.29 2.11
C ASN A 130 26.66 14.75 2.89
N SER A 131 26.49 14.33 4.15
CA SER A 131 25.30 14.67 4.96
C SER A 131 25.60 15.50 6.22
N GLN A 132 26.85 15.93 6.43
CA GLN A 132 27.26 16.74 7.59
C GLN A 132 28.04 18.01 7.19
N ASP A 133 27.43 18.85 6.35
CA ASP A 133 27.92 20.22 6.12
C ASP A 133 26.75 21.18 5.81
N SER A 134 25.89 21.42 6.82
CA SER A 134 24.89 22.52 6.78
C SER A 134 24.34 22.95 8.15
N SER A 135 25.16 22.93 9.21
CA SER A 135 24.88 23.71 10.44
C SER A 135 26.06 23.76 11.41
N THR A 136 26.94 24.77 11.26
CA THR A 136 27.67 25.55 12.30
C THR A 136 28.92 26.18 11.67
N GLY A 137 29.22 27.44 11.99
CA GLY A 137 30.46 28.08 11.51
C GLY A 137 30.31 29.54 11.07
N SER A 138 30.13 30.45 12.02
CA SER A 138 30.45 31.86 11.82
C SER A 138 31.61 32.23 12.74
N THR A 139 32.77 32.58 12.17
CA THR A 139 33.70 33.57 12.75
C THR A 139 34.74 34.03 11.73
N ASN A 140 34.75 35.35 11.51
CA ASN A 140 35.91 36.24 11.32
C ASN A 140 37.00 35.92 10.27
N GLN A 141 37.05 36.76 9.22
CA GLN A 141 38.28 37.48 8.84
C GLN A 141 37.95 38.91 8.35
N THR A 142 38.61 39.90 8.94
CA THR A 142 38.71 41.31 8.50
C THR A 142 39.68 41.43 7.30
N VAL A 143 39.76 42.47 6.45
CA VAL A 143 39.78 43.94 6.66
C VAL A 143 39.35 44.68 5.36
N SER A 144 38.96 45.97 5.49
CA SER A 144 38.79 47.03 4.45
C SER A 144 37.45 47.07 3.70
N GLY A 145 36.83 48.25 3.47
CA GLY A 145 37.13 49.60 3.97
C GLY A 145 36.24 50.68 3.33
N ALA A 146 35.90 51.73 4.09
CA ALA A 146 35.00 52.87 3.75
C ALA A 146 33.50 52.50 3.53
N GLY A 147 32.53 53.33 3.93
CA GLY A 147 32.59 54.56 4.74
C GLY A 147 31.25 55.33 4.72
N THR A 148 30.92 56.06 5.80
CA THR A 148 29.71 56.92 5.99
C THR A 148 28.35 56.18 6.02
N GLY A 149 27.32 56.57 6.79
CA GLY A 149 27.15 57.62 7.80
C GLY A 149 25.67 57.66 8.30
N LEU A 150 25.34 58.54 9.25
CA LEU A 150 24.00 58.77 9.90
C LEU A 150 23.64 57.75 11.01
N THR A 151 23.72 58.03 12.32
CA THR A 151 22.87 58.92 13.18
C THR A 151 21.38 58.52 13.10
N ARG A 152 20.65 58.04 14.12
CA ARG A 152 20.36 58.58 15.50
C ARG A 152 19.57 57.51 16.32
N ASP A 153 19.25 57.61 17.62
CA ASP A 153 19.84 58.27 18.82
C ASP A 153 19.20 57.62 20.09
N VAL A 154 20.02 57.37 21.13
CA VAL A 154 19.80 57.58 22.59
C VAL A 154 18.39 57.36 23.23
N HIS A 155 18.29 56.41 24.19
CA HIS A 155 18.08 56.73 25.62
C HIS A 155 18.30 55.53 26.55
N THR A 156 18.68 55.80 27.80
CA THR A 156 19.16 54.81 28.80
C THR A 156 18.67 55.20 30.20
N LEU A 157 18.67 54.21 31.13
CA LEU A 157 18.40 54.34 32.58
C LEU A 157 16.92 54.61 32.93
N GLY A 158 16.32 54.03 33.97
CA GLY A 158 16.82 53.13 35.03
C GLY A 158 16.18 53.54 36.37
N LEU A 159 15.82 52.59 37.26
CA LEU A 159 15.46 52.85 38.67
C LEU A 159 15.33 51.54 39.46
N GLU A 160 15.54 51.62 40.78
CA GLU A 160 15.78 50.51 41.71
C GLU A 160 14.58 50.18 42.63
N SER A 161 14.61 48.97 43.20
CA SER A 161 14.15 48.55 44.55
C SER A 161 12.89 49.13 45.21
N THR A 162 12.05 48.24 45.77
CA THR A 162 11.83 48.14 47.24
C THR A 162 11.25 46.77 47.62
N GLU A 163 11.43 46.37 48.88
CA GLU A 163 11.10 45.07 49.46
C GLU A 163 9.64 44.97 49.96
N GLU A 164 9.11 43.75 50.14
CA GLU A 164 8.53 43.38 51.45
C GLU A 164 8.47 41.85 51.66
N VAL A 165 8.57 41.41 52.91
CA VAL A 165 8.71 40.01 53.34
C VAL A 165 7.72 39.69 54.46
N ASN A 166 7.11 38.49 54.46
CA ASN A 166 6.45 37.98 55.67
C ASN A 166 6.62 36.46 55.90
N ARG A 167 6.54 36.06 57.19
CA ARG A 167 7.04 34.82 57.84
C ARG A 167 5.88 33.94 58.34
N LEU A 168 5.95 32.64 58.69
CA LEU A 168 6.89 31.48 58.69
C LEU A 168 5.94 30.22 58.85
N PRO A 169 6.23 29.05 59.47
CA PRO A 169 7.44 28.22 59.71
C PRO A 169 7.40 26.85 58.95
N SER A 170 8.49 26.18 58.57
CA SER A 170 9.58 25.45 59.30
C SER A 170 9.32 23.96 59.66
N VAL A 171 10.29 23.10 59.28
CA VAL A 171 10.62 21.75 59.78
C VAL A 171 9.78 20.55 59.31
N ALA A 172 10.35 19.74 58.42
CA ALA A 172 10.91 18.42 58.76
C ALA A 172 11.69 17.81 57.57
N THR A 173 12.95 17.44 57.77
CA THR A 173 13.64 16.46 56.92
C THR A 173 13.43 15.06 57.49
N PRO A 174 13.17 14.08 56.61
CA PRO A 174 13.85 12.80 56.78
C PRO A 174 14.38 12.20 55.47
N SER A 175 15.60 11.65 55.57
CA SER A 175 16.04 10.40 54.95
C SER A 175 15.90 10.23 53.44
N ALA A 176 17.05 10.22 52.75
CA ALA A 176 17.16 9.72 51.38
C ALA A 176 16.67 8.26 51.28
N PRO A 177 15.78 7.91 50.34
CA PRO A 177 15.53 6.53 49.99
C PRO A 177 16.72 5.98 49.20
N MET A 178 17.20 4.79 49.58
CA MET A 178 18.18 4.02 48.81
C MET A 178 17.70 3.87 47.37
N ALA A 179 18.57 4.18 46.41
CA ALA A 179 18.27 3.97 45.01
C ALA A 179 18.20 2.46 44.70
N SER A 180 16.99 1.91 44.64
CA SER A 180 16.74 0.60 44.03
C SER A 180 16.78 0.76 42.51
N THR A 181 17.97 0.92 41.94
CA THR A 181 18.19 0.87 40.49
C THR A 181 18.10 -0.58 40.00
N THR A 182 16.90 -1.15 40.01
CA THR A 182 16.49 -2.02 38.91
C THR A 182 16.27 -1.12 37.70
N PRO A 183 17.06 -1.24 36.61
CA PRO A 183 16.72 -0.55 35.38
C PRO A 183 15.41 -1.17 34.89
N THR A 184 14.32 -0.41 34.97
CA THR A 184 13.09 -0.76 34.27
C THR A 184 13.37 -0.63 32.79
N ASN A 185 13.83 -1.73 32.19
CA ASN A 185 14.20 -1.89 30.78
C ASN A 185 12.97 -1.86 29.84
N ARG A 186 11.97 -1.06 30.21
CA ARG A 186 10.69 -0.94 29.55
C ARG A 186 10.81 0.16 28.52
N ARG A 187 10.69 -0.21 27.24
CA ARG A 187 10.71 0.78 26.16
C ARG A 187 9.53 1.72 26.33
N ASN A 188 9.71 2.98 25.94
CA ASN A 188 8.58 3.89 25.81
C ASN A 188 7.60 3.27 24.80
N TRP A 189 6.31 3.18 25.15
CA TRP A 189 5.29 2.54 24.31
C TRP A 189 3.95 3.21 24.54
N ILE A 190 3.32 3.62 23.45
CA ILE A 190 2.02 4.30 23.43
C ILE A 190 1.00 3.35 22.79
N PRO A 191 0.24 2.57 23.60
CA PRO A 191 -0.56 1.45 23.12
C PRO A 191 -1.82 1.91 22.35
N CYS A 192 -1.79 1.85 21.01
CA CYS A 192 -2.89 2.34 20.16
C CYS A 192 -3.62 1.26 19.36
N SER A 193 -2.92 0.24 18.86
CA SER A 193 -3.52 -0.90 18.16
C SER A 193 -4.46 -1.71 19.06
N LYS A 194 -5.46 -2.34 18.44
CA LYS A 194 -6.34 -3.33 19.06
C LYS A 194 -5.94 -4.74 18.64
N ARG A 195 -5.74 -4.97 17.34
CA ARG A 195 -5.32 -6.27 16.77
C ARG A 195 -3.95 -6.72 17.25
N TRP A 196 -2.95 -5.84 17.21
CA TRP A 196 -1.54 -6.16 17.43
C TRP A 196 -1.07 -5.90 18.86
N ARG A 197 -2.01 -5.56 19.76
CA ARG A 197 -1.72 -5.10 21.13
C ARG A 197 -0.87 -6.09 21.92
N LYS A 198 -1.17 -7.38 21.80
CA LYS A 198 -0.48 -8.43 22.57
C LYS A 198 0.98 -8.53 22.13
N GLU A 199 1.21 -8.59 20.82
CA GLU A 199 2.53 -8.68 20.22
C GLU A 199 3.35 -7.42 20.56
N LEU A 200 2.76 -6.22 20.40
CA LEU A 200 3.43 -4.96 20.71
C LEU A 200 3.72 -4.77 22.20
N GLU A 201 2.84 -5.25 23.09
CA GLU A 201 3.12 -5.31 24.52
C GLU A 201 4.32 -6.23 24.83
N GLU A 202 4.36 -7.42 24.22
CA GLU A 202 5.50 -8.32 24.39
C GLU A 202 6.81 -7.66 23.89
N LEU A 203 6.81 -7.04 22.69
CA LEU A 203 7.96 -6.29 22.15
C LEU A 203 8.40 -5.14 23.06
N ALA A 204 7.47 -4.39 23.64
CA ALA A 204 7.79 -3.28 24.55
C ALA A 204 8.51 -3.74 25.84
N ASN A 205 8.29 -4.99 26.25
CA ASN A 205 8.86 -5.58 27.47
C ASN A 205 10.00 -6.61 27.20
N MET A 206 10.37 -6.88 25.94
CA MET A 206 11.46 -7.80 25.59
C MET A 206 12.84 -7.33 26.03
N GLU A 207 13.72 -8.26 26.41
CA GLU A 207 15.14 -7.98 26.69
C GLU A 207 15.87 -7.44 25.44
N GLU A 208 16.84 -6.54 25.61
CA GLU A 208 17.59 -5.93 24.50
C GLU A 208 18.39 -6.96 23.65
N SER A 209 18.67 -8.14 24.20
CA SER A 209 19.31 -9.26 23.48
C SER A 209 18.37 -9.99 22.52
N LYS A 210 17.06 -9.73 22.55
CA LYS A 210 16.02 -10.40 21.76
C LYS A 210 15.39 -9.51 20.69
N VAL A 211 15.78 -8.24 20.63
CA VAL A 211 15.29 -7.27 19.65
C VAL A 211 16.41 -6.78 18.75
N MET A 212 16.05 -6.40 17.53
CA MET A 212 16.88 -5.64 16.63
C MET A 212 16.57 -4.15 16.81
N ARG A 213 17.63 -3.33 16.95
CA ARG A 213 17.51 -1.86 16.93
C ARG A 213 18.34 -1.30 15.79
N VAL A 214 17.70 -0.56 14.88
CA VAL A 214 18.33 0.04 13.71
C VAL A 214 17.89 1.50 13.65
N GLY A 215 18.81 2.44 13.89
CA GLY A 215 18.44 3.83 14.17
C GLY A 215 17.46 3.93 15.35
N GLY A 216 16.42 4.75 15.20
CA GLY A 216 15.34 4.90 16.20
C GLY A 216 14.19 3.90 16.06
N LEU A 217 14.41 2.74 15.41
CA LEU A 217 13.41 1.67 15.25
C LEU A 217 13.82 0.42 16.03
N THR A 218 12.85 -0.19 16.72
CA THR A 218 12.99 -1.46 17.43
C THR A 218 11.98 -2.49 16.94
N PHE A 219 12.41 -3.72 16.65
CA PHE A 219 11.58 -4.82 16.15
C PHE A 219 12.21 -6.19 16.45
N VAL A 220 11.49 -7.28 16.19
CA VAL A 220 12.02 -8.65 16.26
C VAL A 220 12.31 -9.14 14.83
N PHE A 221 13.38 -9.92 14.66
CA PHE A 221 13.69 -10.60 13.40
C PHE A 221 13.54 -12.11 13.56
N ASP A 222 13.14 -12.80 12.48
CA ASP A 222 12.95 -14.26 12.42
C ASP A 222 11.94 -14.84 13.44
N GLU A 223 10.94 -14.03 13.85
CA GLU A 223 9.78 -14.49 14.61
C GLU A 223 8.48 -14.22 13.84
N GLU A 224 7.91 -15.27 13.22
CA GLU A 224 6.70 -15.21 12.37
C GLU A 224 5.54 -14.41 12.98
N ARG A 225 5.38 -14.45 14.31
CA ARG A 225 4.30 -13.75 15.04
C ARG A 225 4.40 -12.22 15.02
N PHE A 226 5.58 -11.67 14.74
CA PHE A 226 5.77 -10.22 14.51
C PHE A 226 5.71 -9.83 13.04
N GLN A 227 5.66 -10.81 12.14
CA GLN A 227 5.55 -10.57 10.71
C GLN A 227 4.10 -10.30 10.32
N ILE A 228 3.83 -9.10 9.82
CA ILE A 228 2.53 -8.70 9.28
C ILE A 228 2.34 -9.31 7.89
N ALA A 229 3.38 -9.29 7.06
CA ALA A 229 3.37 -9.86 5.72
C ALA A 229 4.78 -10.12 5.18
N LEU A 230 4.90 -11.09 4.27
CA LEU A 230 6.10 -11.34 3.47
C LEU A 230 5.72 -11.40 1.99
N SER A 231 6.46 -10.70 1.12
CA SER A 231 6.23 -10.70 -0.33
C SER A 231 7.55 -10.61 -1.08
N GLY A 232 8.04 -11.76 -1.52
CA GLY A 232 9.37 -11.88 -2.12
C GLY A 232 10.44 -11.37 -1.15
N GLN A 233 11.24 -10.40 -1.60
CA GLN A 233 12.32 -9.77 -0.82
C GLN A 233 11.87 -8.51 -0.03
N THR A 234 10.57 -8.38 0.25
CA THR A 234 9.99 -7.34 1.10
C THR A 234 9.26 -7.99 2.27
N GLU A 235 9.69 -7.66 3.49
CA GLU A 235 9.11 -8.13 4.74
C GLU A 235 8.46 -6.92 5.45
N VAL A 236 7.31 -7.13 6.09
CA VAL A 236 6.63 -6.11 6.89
C VAL A 236 6.50 -6.63 8.32
N LEU A 237 7.15 -5.94 9.26
CA LEU A 237 7.25 -6.32 10.67
C LEU A 237 6.47 -5.34 11.56
N LEU A 238 5.98 -5.81 12.70
CA LEU A 238 5.61 -4.95 13.82
C LEU A 238 6.87 -4.33 14.44
N GLY A 239 6.77 -3.06 14.81
CA GLY A 239 7.87 -2.36 15.47
C GLY A 239 7.41 -1.18 16.32
N LEU A 240 8.37 -0.64 17.08
CA LEU A 240 8.23 0.57 17.89
C LEU A 240 9.30 1.60 17.46
N ARG A 241 8.92 2.87 17.45
CA ARG A 241 9.87 4.00 17.40
C ARG A 241 10.37 4.35 18.80
N ASP A 242 11.51 5.00 18.91
CA ASP A 242 12.08 5.47 20.20
C ASP A 242 11.13 6.41 20.99
N ASP A 243 10.22 7.12 20.30
CA ASP A 243 9.17 7.94 20.93
C ASP A 243 7.95 7.13 21.43
N GLY A 244 7.98 5.81 21.26
CA GLY A 244 6.93 4.88 21.67
C GLY A 244 5.80 4.68 20.67
N THR A 245 5.87 5.30 19.49
CA THR A 245 4.89 5.11 18.41
C THR A 245 4.95 3.69 17.84
N GLU A 246 3.79 3.04 17.74
CA GLU A 246 3.62 1.75 17.06
C GLU A 246 3.69 1.91 15.54
N VAL A 247 4.48 1.06 14.87
CA VAL A 247 4.74 1.16 13.42
C VAL A 247 4.71 -0.18 12.71
N ALA A 248 4.41 -0.13 11.41
CA ALA A 248 4.75 -1.21 10.49
C ALA A 248 6.10 -0.88 9.82
N ILE A 249 7.06 -1.78 9.91
CA ILE A 249 8.41 -1.61 9.36
C ILE A 249 8.51 -2.45 8.08
N LYS A 250 8.56 -1.76 6.94
CA LYS A 250 8.81 -2.36 5.63
C LYS A 250 10.32 -2.51 5.44
N LYS A 251 10.82 -3.73 5.63
CA LYS A 251 12.21 -4.15 5.46
C LYS A 251 12.44 -4.64 4.03
N MET A 252 13.51 -4.15 3.39
CA MET A 252 13.87 -4.52 2.01
C MET A 252 15.38 -4.67 1.90
N LEU A 253 15.84 -5.77 1.27
CA LEU A 253 17.27 -6.00 0.99
C LEU A 253 17.84 -4.91 0.06
N LYS A 254 19.09 -4.50 0.27
CA LYS A 254 19.79 -3.47 -0.52
C LYS A 254 19.85 -3.70 -2.03
N PRO A 255 19.87 -4.92 -2.60
CA PRO A 255 19.71 -5.10 -4.05
C PRO A 255 18.43 -4.45 -4.62
N ASN A 256 17.38 -4.32 -3.80
CA ASN A 256 16.14 -3.61 -4.15
C ASN A 256 16.18 -2.10 -3.84
N PHE A 257 17.35 -1.49 -3.59
CA PHE A 257 17.46 -0.07 -3.25
C PHE A 257 16.83 0.85 -4.30
N LYS A 258 16.71 0.44 -5.57
CA LYS A 258 15.98 1.22 -6.59
C LYS A 258 14.49 1.36 -6.25
N LYS A 259 13.84 0.27 -5.83
CA LYS A 259 12.42 0.26 -5.40
C LYS A 259 12.24 1.05 -4.10
N LEU A 260 13.12 0.81 -3.13
CA LEU A 260 13.15 1.52 -1.84
C LEU A 260 13.36 3.03 -2.00
N LYS A 261 14.36 3.46 -2.79
CA LYS A 261 14.64 4.88 -3.07
C LYS A 261 13.46 5.56 -3.75
N GLN A 262 12.79 4.87 -4.68
CA GLN A 262 11.61 5.39 -5.36
C GLN A 262 10.42 5.58 -4.40
N GLU A 263 10.16 4.61 -3.53
CA GLU A 263 9.13 4.72 -2.50
C GLU A 263 9.46 5.84 -1.50
N LEU A 264 10.73 5.94 -1.08
CA LEU A 264 11.23 7.00 -0.20
C LEU A 264 11.17 8.39 -0.85
N GLU A 265 11.48 8.52 -2.15
CA GLU A 265 11.32 9.77 -2.90
C GLU A 265 9.84 10.18 -2.93
N VAL A 266 8.96 9.26 -3.31
CA VAL A 266 7.50 9.47 -3.33
C VAL A 266 7.00 9.98 -1.98
N LEU A 267 7.34 9.28 -0.89
CA LEU A 267 6.87 9.56 0.47
C LEU A 267 7.47 10.82 1.10
N ARG A 268 8.73 11.19 0.77
CA ARG A 268 9.39 12.40 1.32
C ARG A 268 9.07 13.66 0.52
N LYS A 269 9.05 13.58 -0.82
CA LYS A 269 8.79 14.71 -1.73
C LYS A 269 7.35 15.20 -1.61
N HIS A 270 6.44 14.27 -1.36
CA HIS A 270 5.04 14.56 -1.11
C HIS A 270 4.72 14.20 0.34
N ARG A 271 4.91 15.16 1.26
CA ARG A 271 4.31 15.06 2.59
C ARG A 271 2.79 14.99 2.43
N PHE A 272 2.25 13.78 2.42
CA PHE A 272 0.83 13.53 2.34
C PHE A 272 0.18 13.90 3.68
N ASN A 273 -0.17 15.18 3.84
CA ASN A 273 -1.13 15.62 4.85
C ASN A 273 -2.54 15.18 4.44
N SER A 274 -2.73 13.87 4.29
CA SER A 274 -3.95 13.20 3.84
C SER A 274 -4.44 12.28 4.93
N LEU A 275 -5.76 12.28 5.15
CA LEU A 275 -6.41 11.32 6.04
C LEU A 275 -6.58 9.94 5.39
N HIS A 276 -6.31 9.81 4.09
CA HIS A 276 -6.61 8.62 3.28
C HIS A 276 -5.40 8.03 2.56
N VAL A 277 -4.20 8.49 2.91
CA VAL A 277 -2.91 7.91 2.50
C VAL A 277 -2.17 7.45 3.75
N VAL A 278 -1.45 6.32 3.67
CA VAL A 278 -0.62 5.83 4.78
C VAL A 278 0.51 6.82 5.09
N GLN A 279 0.67 7.16 6.36
CA GLN A 279 1.72 8.11 6.76
C GLN A 279 3.10 7.45 6.77
N TYR A 280 4.07 8.05 6.09
CA TYR A 280 5.49 7.79 6.28
C TYR A 280 5.95 8.45 7.58
N LEU A 281 6.65 7.68 8.43
CA LEU A 281 7.09 8.12 9.75
C LEU A 281 8.62 8.24 9.81
N ASP A 282 9.35 7.24 9.30
CA ASP A 282 10.81 7.21 9.41
C ASP A 282 11.51 6.37 8.34
N PHE A 283 12.82 6.56 8.19
CA PHE A 283 13.68 5.72 7.35
C PHE A 283 15.05 5.53 7.98
N THR A 284 15.52 4.29 7.98
CA THR A 284 16.84 3.89 8.46
C THR A 284 17.37 2.70 7.64
N SER A 285 18.66 2.45 7.68
CA SER A 285 19.28 1.31 6.98
C SER A 285 20.50 0.80 7.73
N ASP A 286 20.70 -0.52 7.72
CA ASP A 286 21.94 -1.16 8.18
C ASP A 286 22.84 -1.49 6.97
N SER A 287 23.87 -2.33 7.14
CA SER A 287 24.77 -2.77 6.06
C SER A 287 24.06 -3.50 4.91
N TYR A 288 22.92 -4.16 5.13
CA TYR A 288 22.28 -5.09 4.20
C TYR A 288 20.84 -4.72 3.81
N CYS A 289 20.12 -3.98 4.65
CA CYS A 289 18.69 -3.72 4.53
C CYS A 289 18.37 -2.23 4.67
N GLY A 290 17.32 -1.78 3.95
CA GLY A 290 16.62 -0.54 4.24
C GLY A 290 15.30 -0.83 4.96
N HIS A 291 14.92 0.06 5.87
CA HIS A 291 13.74 -0.04 6.71
C HIS A 291 12.93 1.25 6.60
N ILE A 292 11.71 1.17 6.07
CA ILE A 292 10.75 2.28 6.08
C ILE A 292 9.76 2.03 7.22
N ALA A 293 9.68 2.95 8.19
CA ALA A 293 8.61 2.95 9.18
C ALA A 293 7.40 3.72 8.62
N ILE A 294 6.26 3.03 8.52
CA ILE A 294 4.97 3.60 8.13
C ILE A 294 3.94 3.40 9.23
N GLN A 295 2.86 4.17 9.17
CA GLN A 295 1.70 4.04 10.05
C GLN A 295 1.20 2.60 10.13
N LEU A 296 1.13 2.06 11.34
CA LEU A 296 0.52 0.76 11.58
C LEU A 296 -1.00 0.83 11.34
N CYS A 297 -1.52 -0.18 10.64
CA CYS A 297 -2.94 -0.34 10.36
C CYS A 297 -3.46 -1.67 10.91
N GLU A 298 -4.76 -1.73 11.20
CA GLU A 298 -5.40 -2.90 11.81
C GLU A 298 -5.66 -4.00 10.76
N PHE A 299 -6.09 -3.65 9.55
CA PHE A 299 -6.39 -4.61 8.49
C PHE A 299 -6.01 -4.06 7.11
N ASN A 300 -5.70 -4.93 6.15
CA ASN A 300 -5.93 -4.59 4.74
C ASN A 300 -7.42 -4.82 4.39
N LEU A 301 -7.88 -4.24 3.29
CA LEU A 301 -9.29 -4.22 2.89
C LEU A 301 -9.82 -5.61 2.53
N GLU A 302 -8.96 -6.49 1.98
CA GLU A 302 -9.29 -7.90 1.72
C GLU A 302 -9.63 -8.63 3.03
N GLU A 303 -8.75 -8.54 4.02
CA GLU A 303 -8.98 -9.10 5.35
C GLU A 303 -10.19 -8.48 6.05
N TYR A 304 -10.41 -7.17 5.92
CA TYR A 304 -11.54 -6.48 6.54
C TYR A 304 -12.87 -7.01 5.99
N ILE A 305 -13.02 -7.10 4.66
CA ILE A 305 -14.23 -7.60 4.00
C ILE A 305 -14.45 -9.10 4.26
N GLN A 306 -13.38 -9.90 4.36
CA GLN A 306 -13.48 -11.33 4.64
C GLN A 306 -13.78 -11.67 6.12
N LYS A 307 -13.22 -10.90 7.07
CA LYS A 307 -13.30 -11.19 8.51
C LYS A 307 -14.50 -10.51 9.19
N GLN A 308 -14.91 -9.33 8.73
CA GLN A 308 -16.17 -8.72 9.18
C GLN A 308 -17.35 -9.49 8.59
N LYS A 309 -18.45 -9.61 9.34
CA LYS A 309 -19.72 -10.13 8.80
C LYS A 309 -20.29 -9.12 7.80
N GLN A 310 -19.85 -9.19 6.52
CA GLN A 310 -20.41 -8.46 5.37
C GLN A 310 -20.80 -7.00 5.74
N PRO A 311 -19.86 -6.03 5.75
CA PRO A 311 -20.13 -4.65 6.18
C PRO A 311 -21.43 -4.08 5.59
N GLU A 312 -22.13 -3.23 6.32
CA GLU A 312 -23.38 -2.61 5.83
C GLU A 312 -23.10 -1.72 4.61
N ASP A 313 -24.11 -1.52 3.75
CA ASP A 313 -23.96 -0.77 2.50
C ASP A 313 -23.51 0.70 2.73
N SER A 314 -23.89 1.28 3.88
CA SER A 314 -23.42 2.58 4.37
C SER A 314 -21.90 2.62 4.60
N GLU A 315 -21.37 1.63 5.31
CA GLU A 315 -19.93 1.45 5.56
C GLU A 315 -19.17 1.12 4.27
N ARG A 316 -19.75 0.32 3.36
CA ARG A 316 -19.15 0.10 2.02
C ARG A 316 -19.07 1.39 1.20
N LYS A 317 -20.15 2.19 1.18
CA LYS A 317 -20.21 3.49 0.50
C LYS A 317 -19.18 4.45 1.08
N ARG A 318 -19.02 4.48 2.42
CA ARG A 318 -17.97 5.23 3.12
C ARG A 318 -16.57 4.78 2.72
N ILE A 319 -16.26 3.48 2.80
CA ILE A 319 -14.94 2.91 2.44
C ILE A 319 -14.60 3.21 0.97
N ALA A 320 -15.57 3.10 0.06
CA ALA A 320 -15.39 3.47 -1.34
C ALA A 320 -15.07 4.96 -1.51
N ARG A 321 -15.79 5.85 -0.80
CA ARG A 321 -15.53 7.31 -0.82
C ARG A 321 -14.13 7.63 -0.28
N GLU A 322 -13.77 7.14 0.90
CA GLU A 322 -12.47 7.41 1.54
C GLU A 322 -11.29 6.86 0.69
N PHE A 323 -11.43 5.68 0.06
CA PHE A 323 -10.45 5.17 -0.90
C PHE A 323 -10.25 6.13 -2.09
N LEU A 324 -11.34 6.64 -2.67
CA LEU A 324 -11.29 7.56 -3.80
C LEU A 324 -10.74 8.94 -3.42
N GLU A 325 -10.96 9.39 -2.18
CA GLU A 325 -10.34 10.59 -1.61
C GLU A 325 -8.82 10.41 -1.45
N GLY A 326 -8.37 9.24 -0.99
CA GLY A 326 -6.94 8.88 -1.01
C GLY A 326 -6.35 8.91 -2.42
N LEU A 327 -7.04 8.31 -3.40
CA LEU A 327 -6.60 8.34 -4.81
C LEU A 327 -6.58 9.75 -5.41
N LYS A 328 -7.54 10.62 -5.04
CA LYS A 328 -7.55 12.04 -5.40
C LYS A 328 -6.28 12.73 -4.90
N ASP A 329 -5.91 12.52 -3.64
CA ASP A 329 -4.74 13.14 -3.03
C ASP A 329 -3.41 12.70 -3.67
N LEU A 330 -3.35 11.52 -4.30
CA LEU A 330 -2.25 11.09 -5.17
C LEU A 330 -2.29 11.83 -6.52
N HIS A 331 -3.45 11.79 -7.19
CA HIS A 331 -3.62 12.31 -8.55
C HIS A 331 -3.40 13.82 -8.65
N GLU A 332 -3.80 14.58 -7.62
CA GLU A 332 -3.54 16.02 -7.48
C GLU A 332 -2.06 16.33 -7.29
N LYS A 333 -1.28 15.41 -6.71
CA LYS A 333 0.19 15.48 -6.63
C LYS A 333 0.89 14.83 -7.83
N SER A 334 0.16 14.71 -8.95
CA SER A 334 0.65 14.13 -10.22
C SER A 334 1.19 12.70 -10.09
N MET A 335 0.72 11.95 -9.09
CA MET A 335 1.15 10.58 -8.85
C MET A 335 0.19 9.57 -9.48
N ILE A 336 0.74 8.53 -10.09
CA ILE A 336 0.02 7.34 -10.54
C ILE A 336 0.41 6.18 -9.63
N HIS A 337 -0.58 5.52 -9.02
CA HIS A 337 -0.36 4.47 -8.02
C HIS A 337 0.19 3.19 -8.62
N ARG A 338 -0.43 2.70 -9.71
CA ARG A 338 -0.06 1.50 -10.50
C ARG A 338 -0.22 0.12 -9.83
N ASP A 339 -0.49 0.03 -8.53
CA ASP A 339 -0.79 -1.23 -7.84
C ASP A 339 -2.02 -1.14 -6.92
N ILE A 340 -3.12 -0.56 -7.43
CA ILE A 340 -4.40 -0.48 -6.71
C ILE A 340 -5.00 -1.88 -6.60
N LYS A 341 -5.17 -2.39 -5.38
CA LYS A 341 -5.77 -3.69 -5.10
C LYS A 341 -6.22 -3.76 -3.63
N PRO A 342 -7.10 -4.71 -3.24
CA PRO A 342 -7.58 -4.87 -1.86
C PRO A 342 -6.47 -5.01 -0.81
N ARG A 343 -5.34 -5.65 -1.16
CA ARG A 343 -4.18 -5.82 -0.26
C ARG A 343 -3.34 -4.55 -0.05
N ASN A 344 -3.53 -3.50 -0.86
CA ASN A 344 -2.81 -2.21 -0.77
C ASN A 344 -3.69 -1.07 -0.24
N VAL A 345 -4.93 -1.37 0.17
CA VAL A 345 -5.81 -0.45 0.88
C VAL A 345 -5.99 -0.99 2.30
N PHE A 346 -5.84 -0.13 3.29
CA PHE A 346 -5.78 -0.49 4.70
C PHE A 346 -6.85 0.23 5.52
N ILE A 347 -7.17 -0.30 6.68
CA ILE A 347 -8.07 0.27 7.69
C ILE A 347 -7.23 0.61 8.93
N ASP A 348 -7.17 1.88 9.31
CA ASP A 348 -6.39 2.37 10.46
C ASP A 348 -7.08 2.08 11.81
N ILE A 349 -6.41 2.43 12.92
CA ILE A 349 -6.89 2.22 14.29
C ILE A 349 -8.21 2.94 14.62
N GLU A 350 -8.58 3.97 13.86
CA GLU A 350 -9.83 4.72 13.95
C GLU A 350 -10.88 4.24 12.92
N GLY A 351 -10.56 3.20 12.15
CA GLY A 351 -11.45 2.62 11.14
C GLY A 351 -11.44 3.36 9.79
N ARG A 352 -10.51 4.29 9.54
CA ARG A 352 -10.41 5.03 8.27
C ARG A 352 -9.59 4.28 7.23
N VAL A 353 -9.95 4.47 5.97
CA VAL A 353 -9.24 3.91 4.82
C VAL A 353 -7.92 4.64 4.58
N ARG A 354 -6.85 3.88 4.30
CA ARG A 354 -5.50 4.36 3.96
C ARG A 354 -4.99 3.66 2.70
N LEU A 355 -4.66 4.40 1.64
CA LEU A 355 -3.98 3.88 0.45
C LEU A 355 -2.46 3.77 0.68
N ALA A 356 -1.83 2.66 0.26
CA ALA A 356 -0.45 2.31 0.59
C ALA A 356 0.28 1.48 -0.52
N ASP A 357 1.57 1.21 -0.28
CA ASP A 357 2.53 0.51 -1.17
C ASP A 357 2.89 1.26 -2.47
N PHE A 358 3.68 2.32 -2.32
CA PHE A 358 4.13 3.16 -3.43
C PHE A 358 5.34 2.61 -4.20
N GLY A 359 5.75 1.37 -3.92
CA GLY A 359 7.00 0.79 -4.43
C GLY A 359 7.10 0.73 -5.96
N ILE A 360 5.97 0.75 -6.69
CA ILE A 360 5.96 0.85 -8.16
C ILE A 360 5.25 2.10 -8.69
N SER A 361 4.86 3.03 -7.82
CA SER A 361 4.21 4.28 -8.23
C SER A 361 5.14 5.17 -9.04
N ARG A 362 4.56 6.15 -9.74
CA ARG A 362 5.29 7.08 -10.60
C ARG A 362 4.75 8.49 -10.42
N ILE A 363 5.64 9.47 -10.38
CA ILE A 363 5.30 10.90 -10.40
C ILE A 363 5.42 11.35 -11.86
N LEU A 364 4.39 11.98 -12.39
CA LEU A 364 4.43 12.64 -13.69
C LEU A 364 5.18 13.97 -13.56
N ASP A 365 6.11 14.24 -14.48
CA ASP A 365 6.79 15.54 -14.53
C ASP A 365 5.78 16.66 -14.88
N PRO A 366 6.09 17.94 -14.52
CA PRO A 366 5.25 19.08 -14.89
C PRO A 366 4.91 19.10 -16.38
N GLY A 367 3.61 19.19 -16.69
CA GLY A 367 3.10 19.18 -18.07
C GLY A 367 2.91 17.78 -18.68
N GLN A 368 3.45 16.71 -18.09
CA GLN A 368 3.21 15.35 -18.57
C GLN A 368 1.86 14.80 -18.08
N THR A 369 1.19 14.04 -18.94
CA THR A 369 -0.06 13.32 -18.64
C THR A 369 0.12 11.80 -18.59
N THR A 370 1.26 11.31 -19.08
CA THR A 370 1.54 9.89 -19.35
C THR A 370 2.95 9.55 -18.90
N GLN A 371 3.09 8.51 -18.07
CA GLN A 371 4.39 7.92 -17.74
C GLN A 371 4.65 6.71 -18.63
N VAL A 372 5.83 6.66 -19.24
CA VAL A 372 6.32 5.45 -19.94
C VAL A 372 7.26 4.69 -18.99
N THR A 373 6.99 3.40 -18.77
CA THR A 373 7.76 2.52 -17.86
C THR A 373 7.42 1.05 -18.11
N ASP A 374 8.26 0.13 -17.63
CA ASP A 374 8.01 -1.31 -17.70
C ASP A 374 6.68 -1.71 -17.06
N ARG A 375 6.03 -2.75 -17.60
CA ARG A 375 4.80 -3.32 -17.05
C ARG A 375 5.05 -3.82 -15.61
N ALA A 376 4.26 -3.30 -14.68
CA ALA A 376 4.23 -3.72 -13.29
C ALA A 376 2.81 -3.49 -12.73
N GLY A 377 2.51 -4.18 -11.64
CA GLY A 377 1.19 -4.25 -11.02
C GLY A 377 0.86 -5.70 -10.66
N THR A 378 -0.18 -5.89 -9.87
CA THR A 378 -0.65 -7.22 -9.49
C THR A 378 -1.55 -7.81 -10.59
N LYS A 379 -1.34 -9.08 -10.94
CA LYS A 379 -2.18 -9.80 -11.90
C LYS A 379 -3.66 -9.63 -11.54
N TYR A 380 -4.51 -9.48 -12.57
CA TYR A 380 -5.96 -9.22 -12.47
C TYR A 380 -6.35 -7.78 -12.07
N TRP A 381 -5.45 -7.03 -11.42
CA TRP A 381 -5.66 -5.62 -11.04
C TRP A 381 -4.91 -4.66 -11.99
N GLU A 382 -5.11 -4.86 -13.29
CA GLU A 382 -4.45 -4.08 -14.34
C GLU A 382 -5.49 -3.50 -15.30
N ALA A 383 -5.27 -2.27 -15.75
CA ALA A 383 -6.14 -1.64 -16.74
C ALA A 383 -5.99 -2.29 -18.14
N THR A 384 -7.05 -2.19 -18.94
CA THR A 384 -7.15 -2.62 -20.33
C THR A 384 -5.89 -2.27 -21.13
N GLU A 385 -5.45 -1.01 -21.12
CA GLU A 385 -4.33 -0.51 -21.93
C GLU A 385 -2.95 -1.01 -21.48
N ILE A 386 -2.85 -1.62 -20.29
CA ILE A 386 -1.63 -2.24 -19.77
C ILE A 386 -1.58 -3.73 -20.16
N ILE A 387 -2.74 -4.39 -20.15
CA ILE A 387 -2.90 -5.80 -20.55
C ILE A 387 -2.81 -5.96 -22.07
N LYS A 388 -3.58 -5.16 -22.84
CA LYS A 388 -3.59 -5.20 -24.33
C LYS A 388 -2.15 -4.97 -24.83
N PRO A 389 -1.53 -5.95 -25.51
CA PRO A 389 -0.10 -5.89 -25.79
C PRO A 389 0.21 -4.96 -26.98
N GLY A 390 1.19 -4.08 -26.80
CA GLY A 390 2.10 -3.69 -27.87
C GLY A 390 3.06 -4.84 -28.22
N GLN A 391 4.21 -4.56 -28.82
CA GLN A 391 5.21 -5.61 -29.06
C GLN A 391 5.75 -6.19 -27.74
N PRO A 392 6.21 -7.45 -27.72
CA PRO A 392 6.90 -8.02 -26.57
C PRO A 392 8.16 -7.20 -26.26
N GLY A 393 8.21 -6.62 -25.06
CA GLY A 393 9.27 -5.67 -24.64
C GLY A 393 8.84 -4.20 -24.64
N ASP A 394 7.68 -3.83 -25.20
CA ASP A 394 7.22 -2.44 -25.21
C ASP A 394 6.92 -1.92 -23.80
N GLN A 395 7.54 -0.78 -23.46
CA GLN A 395 7.20 -0.01 -22.27
C GLN A 395 5.73 0.41 -22.31
N ARG A 396 5.04 0.33 -21.16
CA ARG A 396 3.62 0.63 -21.04
C ARG A 396 3.41 2.12 -20.71
N ARG A 397 2.31 2.66 -21.24
CA ARG A 397 1.90 4.06 -21.08
C ARG A 397 0.86 4.14 -19.96
N TYR A 398 1.29 4.52 -18.76
CA TYR A 398 0.41 4.72 -17.61
C TYR A 398 -0.09 6.16 -17.57
N LYS A 399 -1.39 6.35 -17.38
CA LYS A 399 -2.04 7.66 -17.13
C LYS A 399 -2.76 7.63 -15.77
N ARG A 400 -3.24 8.79 -15.31
CA ARG A 400 -4.19 8.83 -14.17
C ARG A 400 -5.44 7.98 -14.47
N SER A 401 -5.94 7.97 -15.71
CA SER A 401 -7.08 7.13 -16.13
C SER A 401 -6.80 5.62 -16.09
N THR A 402 -5.53 5.20 -16.06
CA THR A 402 -5.13 3.80 -15.81
C THR A 402 -5.47 3.39 -14.38
N ASP A 403 -5.17 4.24 -13.39
CA ASP A 403 -5.60 4.02 -12.00
C ASP A 403 -7.13 4.06 -11.88
N ILE A 404 -7.84 4.94 -12.61
CA ILE A 404 -9.31 5.05 -12.54
C ILE A 404 -10.01 3.73 -12.89
N GLN A 405 -9.53 3.00 -13.90
CA GLN A 405 -10.16 1.71 -14.25
C GLN A 405 -10.02 0.69 -13.11
N VAL A 406 -8.82 0.56 -12.55
CA VAL A 406 -8.54 -0.38 -11.45
C VAL A 406 -9.23 0.08 -10.15
N ALA A 407 -9.37 1.39 -9.94
CA ALA A 407 -10.17 1.97 -8.87
C ALA A 407 -11.65 1.64 -9.03
N GLY A 408 -12.20 1.65 -10.25
CA GLY A 408 -13.56 1.19 -10.54
C GLY A 408 -13.75 -0.29 -10.22
N MET A 409 -12.76 -1.13 -10.55
CA MET A 409 -12.75 -2.54 -10.14
C MET A 409 -12.76 -2.71 -8.62
N LEU A 410 -12.00 -1.86 -7.90
CA LEU A 410 -11.92 -1.89 -6.44
C LEU A 410 -13.19 -1.35 -5.76
N VAL A 411 -13.83 -0.31 -6.32
CA VAL A 411 -15.14 0.19 -5.87
C VAL A 411 -16.19 -0.92 -6.00
N TYR A 412 -16.24 -1.63 -7.13
CA TYR A 412 -17.13 -2.80 -7.24
C TYR A 412 -16.80 -3.88 -6.20
N TYR A 413 -15.52 -4.18 -5.97
CA TYR A 413 -15.09 -5.15 -4.96
C TYR A 413 -15.57 -4.76 -3.55
N ILE A 414 -15.46 -3.49 -3.17
CA ILE A 414 -15.96 -2.96 -1.90
C ILE A 414 -17.48 -3.13 -1.81
N LEU A 415 -18.23 -2.59 -2.77
CA LEU A 415 -19.69 -2.55 -2.74
C LEU A 415 -20.33 -3.95 -2.84
N SER A 416 -19.75 -4.85 -3.64
CA SER A 416 -20.23 -6.23 -3.81
C SER A 416 -19.87 -7.18 -2.66
N GLY A 417 -19.08 -6.73 -1.68
CA GLY A 417 -18.64 -7.54 -0.55
C GLY A 417 -17.58 -8.57 -0.96
N GLY A 418 -16.60 -8.16 -1.78
CA GLY A 418 -15.39 -8.92 -2.09
C GLY A 418 -15.35 -9.60 -3.47
N ARG A 419 -16.14 -9.15 -4.46
CA ARG A 419 -16.18 -9.77 -5.80
C ARG A 419 -15.45 -8.93 -6.84
N HIS A 420 -14.71 -9.57 -7.73
CA HIS A 420 -14.06 -8.90 -8.86
C HIS A 420 -15.04 -8.74 -10.04
N PRO A 421 -15.12 -7.60 -10.74
CA PRO A 421 -16.14 -7.41 -11.79
C PRO A 421 -15.84 -8.22 -13.05
N PHE A 422 -14.58 -8.58 -13.30
CA PHE A 422 -14.17 -9.47 -14.39
C PHE A 422 -14.01 -10.93 -13.94
N GLU A 423 -14.48 -11.25 -12.73
CA GLU A 423 -14.21 -12.50 -11.99
C GLU A 423 -12.70 -12.68 -11.69
N ASP A 424 -12.33 -13.45 -10.67
CA ASP A 424 -10.92 -13.67 -10.29
C ASP A 424 -10.46 -15.07 -10.73
N ASP A 425 -10.55 -15.31 -12.04
CA ASP A 425 -10.22 -16.58 -12.68
C ASP A 425 -9.05 -16.44 -13.68
N LEU A 426 -8.61 -17.57 -14.26
CA LEU A 426 -7.54 -17.58 -15.26
C LEU A 426 -7.84 -16.75 -16.52
N ASN A 427 -9.12 -16.44 -16.79
CA ASN A 427 -9.59 -15.66 -17.93
C ASN A 427 -9.77 -14.17 -17.61
N CYS A 428 -9.63 -13.73 -16.36
CA CYS A 428 -9.86 -12.35 -15.94
C CYS A 428 -9.14 -11.31 -16.82
N GLN A 429 -7.85 -11.50 -17.14
CA GLN A 429 -7.13 -10.57 -18.02
C GLN A 429 -7.69 -10.55 -19.46
N ALA A 430 -8.23 -11.66 -19.96
CA ALA A 430 -8.90 -11.73 -21.25
C ALA A 430 -10.30 -11.08 -21.20
N LYS A 431 -11.01 -11.19 -20.08
CA LYS A 431 -12.28 -10.50 -19.82
C LYS A 431 -12.09 -8.98 -19.75
N ILE A 432 -11.11 -8.49 -18.98
CA ILE A 432 -10.72 -7.06 -18.96
C ILE A 432 -10.38 -6.58 -20.38
N SER A 433 -9.58 -7.34 -21.13
CA SER A 433 -9.20 -6.99 -22.50
C SER A 433 -10.38 -6.93 -23.50
N LYS A 434 -11.52 -7.56 -23.17
CA LYS A 434 -12.74 -7.56 -23.97
C LYS A 434 -13.81 -6.59 -23.46
N GLY A 435 -13.62 -5.97 -22.30
CA GLY A 435 -14.68 -5.23 -21.59
C GLY A 435 -15.80 -6.14 -21.04
N ASP A 436 -15.53 -7.44 -20.86
CA ASP A 436 -16.51 -8.46 -20.45
C ASP A 436 -16.64 -8.52 -18.91
N TYR A 437 -17.42 -7.60 -18.34
CA TYR A 437 -17.62 -7.45 -16.90
C TYR A 437 -19.02 -7.90 -16.45
N ASN A 438 -19.16 -8.22 -15.16
CA ASN A 438 -20.40 -8.63 -14.53
C ASN A 438 -20.64 -7.88 -13.21
N LEU A 439 -21.58 -6.91 -13.22
CA LEU A 439 -21.94 -6.09 -12.06
C LEU A 439 -23.22 -6.53 -11.35
N LYS A 440 -23.73 -7.76 -11.57
CA LYS A 440 -25.02 -8.26 -11.02
C LYS A 440 -25.21 -8.16 -9.50
N HIS A 441 -24.14 -7.89 -8.76
CA HIS A 441 -24.16 -7.72 -7.31
C HIS A 441 -24.39 -6.27 -6.86
N LEU A 442 -24.38 -5.29 -7.78
CA LEU A 442 -24.89 -3.95 -7.53
C LEU A 442 -26.38 -3.90 -7.88
N LYS A 443 -27.23 -3.63 -6.89
CA LYS A 443 -28.67 -3.37 -7.07
C LYS A 443 -28.97 -1.89 -7.28
N ASP A 444 -28.12 -1.03 -6.73
CA ASP A 444 -28.19 0.42 -6.85
C ASP A 444 -27.75 0.83 -8.26
N VAL A 445 -28.62 1.57 -8.95
CA VAL A 445 -28.40 2.05 -10.32
C VAL A 445 -27.33 3.15 -10.40
N GLU A 446 -27.22 4.00 -9.37
CA GLU A 446 -26.18 5.03 -9.28
C GLU A 446 -24.82 4.38 -8.99
N ALA A 447 -24.79 3.32 -8.17
CA ALA A 447 -23.57 2.55 -7.93
C ALA A 447 -23.09 1.83 -9.20
N LYS A 448 -24.03 1.30 -10.00
CA LYS A 448 -23.72 0.63 -11.26
C LYS A 448 -23.17 1.63 -12.28
N ASP A 449 -23.85 2.76 -12.51
CA ASP A 449 -23.42 3.83 -13.43
C ASP A 449 -22.04 4.38 -13.05
N LEU A 450 -21.79 4.61 -11.75
CA LEU A 450 -20.48 4.99 -11.22
C LEU A 450 -19.39 4.00 -11.64
N VAL A 451 -19.59 2.70 -11.37
CA VAL A 451 -18.60 1.68 -11.69
C VAL A 451 -18.40 1.55 -13.21
N GLU A 452 -19.48 1.51 -14.00
CA GLU A 452 -19.42 1.40 -15.47
C GLU A 452 -18.67 2.57 -16.11
N SER A 453 -18.87 3.80 -15.60
CA SER A 453 -18.13 4.98 -16.05
C SER A 453 -16.62 4.86 -15.78
N MET A 454 -16.23 4.31 -14.61
CA MET A 454 -14.83 4.14 -14.22
C MET A 454 -14.14 3.00 -14.96
N ILE A 455 -14.80 1.85 -15.14
CA ILE A 455 -14.18 0.65 -15.74
C ILE A 455 -14.17 0.65 -17.27
N ASN A 456 -14.62 1.73 -17.92
CA ASN A 456 -14.74 1.88 -19.37
C ASN A 456 -13.48 1.40 -20.13
N ASP A 457 -13.67 0.63 -21.21
CA ASP A 457 -12.55 0.08 -22.00
C ASP A 457 -11.70 1.19 -22.64
N ASP A 458 -12.31 2.34 -22.96
CA ASP A 458 -11.67 3.53 -23.53
C ASP A 458 -11.11 4.44 -22.41
N PRO A 459 -9.77 4.60 -22.28
CA PRO A 459 -9.16 5.38 -21.20
C PRO A 459 -9.50 6.88 -21.23
N GLU A 460 -9.94 7.43 -22.37
CA GLU A 460 -10.28 8.85 -22.49
C GLU A 460 -11.75 9.13 -22.14
N LYS A 461 -12.60 8.09 -22.05
CA LYS A 461 -13.99 8.20 -21.56
C LYS A 461 -14.12 8.02 -20.04
N ARG A 462 -13.06 7.56 -19.37
CA ARG A 462 -13.04 7.39 -17.91
C ARG A 462 -13.04 8.78 -17.24
N PRO A 463 -13.90 9.02 -16.24
CA PRO A 463 -13.94 10.30 -15.52
C PRO A 463 -12.64 10.56 -14.75
N ARG A 464 -12.33 11.83 -14.50
CA ARG A 464 -11.29 12.23 -13.54
C ARG A 464 -11.77 11.92 -12.13
N ILE A 465 -10.84 11.66 -11.20
CA ILE A 465 -11.18 11.35 -9.80
C ILE A 465 -12.04 12.43 -9.12
N THR A 466 -11.87 13.70 -9.51
CA THR A 466 -12.69 14.84 -9.05
C THR A 466 -14.13 14.84 -9.57
N GLU A 467 -14.40 14.10 -10.65
CA GLU A 467 -15.73 13.92 -11.24
C GLU A 467 -16.39 12.67 -10.63
N VAL A 468 -15.61 11.59 -10.44
CA VAL A 468 -16.00 10.38 -9.68
C VAL A 468 -16.54 10.74 -8.29
N LEU A 469 -15.80 11.55 -7.51
CA LEU A 469 -16.22 11.98 -6.17
C LEU A 469 -17.44 12.93 -6.17
N LYS A 470 -17.83 13.49 -7.33
CA LYS A 470 -19.03 14.32 -7.50
C LYS A 470 -20.23 13.54 -8.00
N HIS A 471 -20.10 12.24 -8.27
CA HIS A 471 -21.16 11.39 -8.80
C HIS A 471 -22.41 11.35 -7.89
N PRO A 472 -23.65 11.28 -8.43
CA PRO A 472 -24.88 11.21 -7.64
C PRO A 472 -24.91 10.11 -6.58
N TYR A 473 -24.25 8.98 -6.83
CA TYR A 473 -24.05 7.90 -5.83
C TYR A 473 -23.50 8.40 -4.50
N PHE A 474 -22.62 9.41 -4.52
CA PHE A 474 -22.03 10.00 -3.32
C PHE A 474 -22.78 11.24 -2.81
N TRP A 475 -24.00 11.51 -3.30
CA TRP A 475 -24.85 12.57 -2.75
C TRP A 475 -25.63 12.02 -1.54
N GLU A 476 -25.94 12.94 -0.63
CA GLU A 476 -26.92 12.72 0.43
C GLU A 476 -28.32 13.00 -0.14
N GLU A 477 -29.36 12.38 0.42
CA GLU A 477 -30.71 12.37 -0.19
C GLU A 477 -31.31 13.79 -0.32
N ASP A 478 -31.15 14.66 0.68
CA ASP A 478 -31.54 16.09 0.61
C ASP A 478 -31.00 16.80 -0.65
N ARG A 479 -29.77 16.47 -1.06
CA ARG A 479 -29.13 17.05 -2.26
C ARG A 479 -29.75 16.49 -3.54
N LYS A 480 -30.12 15.21 -3.56
CA LYS A 480 -30.83 14.59 -4.69
C LYS A 480 -32.23 15.20 -4.83
N GLU A 481 -32.97 15.32 -3.73
CA GLU A 481 -34.29 15.97 -3.70
C GLU A 481 -34.21 17.43 -4.18
N MET A 482 -33.25 18.21 -3.65
CA MET A 482 -33.03 19.60 -4.08
C MET A 482 -32.71 19.70 -5.58
N PHE A 483 -31.88 18.80 -6.11
CA PHE A 483 -31.53 18.78 -7.53
C PHE A 483 -32.75 18.46 -8.42
N LEU A 484 -33.53 17.44 -8.05
CA LEU A 484 -34.76 17.05 -8.76
C LEU A 484 -35.81 18.17 -8.70
N GLY A 485 -35.99 18.80 -7.53
CA GLY A 485 -36.88 19.95 -7.34
C GLY A 485 -36.45 21.17 -8.17
N ALA A 486 -35.14 21.44 -8.26
CA ALA A 486 -34.61 22.51 -9.09
C ALA A 486 -34.85 22.27 -10.59
N LEU A 487 -34.67 21.03 -11.07
CA LEU A 487 -34.97 20.66 -12.46
C LEU A 487 -36.47 20.74 -12.77
N GLY A 488 -37.33 20.25 -11.88
CA GLY A 488 -38.79 20.32 -12.05
C GLY A 488 -39.37 21.74 -12.01
N ASN A 489 -38.63 22.71 -11.45
CA ASN A 489 -38.99 24.13 -11.35
C ASN A 489 -38.40 25.00 -12.49
N VAL A 490 -37.78 24.39 -13.50
CA VAL A 490 -37.35 25.13 -14.70
C VAL A 490 -38.59 25.53 -15.51
N ARG A 491 -38.78 26.82 -15.80
CA ARG A 491 -39.94 27.38 -16.54
C ARG A 491 -40.24 26.72 -17.90
N GLU A 492 -39.29 25.96 -18.44
CA GLU A 492 -39.44 25.13 -19.63
C GLU A 492 -40.37 23.95 -19.39
N VAL A 493 -40.29 23.32 -18.21
CA VAL A 493 -41.11 22.17 -17.79
C VAL A 493 -42.59 22.56 -17.72
N GLU A 494 -42.89 23.79 -17.28
CA GLU A 494 -44.27 24.29 -17.23
C GLU A 494 -44.95 24.39 -18.60
N LYS A 495 -44.19 24.58 -19.68
CA LYS A 495 -44.72 24.65 -21.05
C LYS A 495 -45.34 23.33 -21.53
N TYR A 496 -45.04 22.22 -20.85
CA TYR A 496 -45.51 20.88 -21.21
C TYR A 496 -46.66 20.38 -20.31
N LYS A 497 -47.17 21.21 -19.38
CA LYS A 497 -48.31 20.85 -18.50
C LYS A 497 -49.56 20.39 -19.25
N ASP A 498 -49.86 20.98 -20.40
CA ASP A 498 -51.11 20.74 -21.15
C ASP A 498 -51.00 19.59 -22.17
N PHE A 499 -49.81 19.04 -22.42
CA PHE A 499 -49.61 17.97 -23.40
C PHE A 499 -50.11 16.59 -22.94
N SER A 500 -50.59 16.44 -21.70
CA SER A 500 -51.10 15.18 -21.16
C SER A 500 -52.44 14.72 -21.74
N ASN A 501 -53.14 15.59 -22.48
CA ASN A 501 -54.52 15.37 -22.93
C ASN A 501 -54.67 15.19 -24.45
N ASP A 502 -53.58 15.21 -25.24
CA ASP A 502 -53.64 15.10 -26.69
C ASP A 502 -53.47 13.65 -27.16
N GLU A 503 -54.59 12.95 -27.40
CA GLU A 503 -54.63 11.56 -27.85
C GLU A 503 -53.91 11.33 -29.20
N ASN A 504 -53.71 12.38 -30.01
CA ASN A 504 -53.06 12.28 -31.33
C ASN A 504 -51.57 11.93 -31.27
N LEU A 505 -50.90 12.05 -30.13
CA LEU A 505 -49.47 11.72 -30.03
C LEU A 505 -49.19 10.21 -29.94
N ALA A 506 -50.20 9.39 -29.67
CA ALA A 506 -50.08 7.93 -29.70
C ALA A 506 -49.76 7.39 -31.11
N GLU A 507 -50.30 8.03 -32.16
CA GLU A 507 -50.07 7.62 -33.55
C GLU A 507 -48.64 7.94 -34.02
N LYS A 508 -48.06 9.07 -33.60
CA LYS A 508 -46.66 9.42 -33.91
C LYS A 508 -45.64 8.41 -33.39
N LYS A 509 -45.94 7.68 -32.31
CA LYS A 509 -45.06 6.63 -31.77
C LYS A 509 -44.94 5.39 -32.66
N GLN A 510 -45.82 5.22 -33.67
CA GLN A 510 -45.72 4.07 -34.59
C GLN A 510 -44.75 4.31 -35.76
N GLY A 511 -44.33 5.56 -36.03
CA GLY A 511 -43.47 5.90 -37.18
C GLY A 511 -41.98 5.58 -37.03
N GLU A 512 -41.46 5.52 -35.79
CA GLU A 512 -40.01 5.41 -35.53
C GLU A 512 -39.58 4.10 -34.86
N LYS A 513 -39.97 2.96 -35.44
CA LYS A 513 -39.31 1.68 -35.14
C LYS A 513 -37.95 1.60 -35.85
N LYS A 514 -36.91 2.15 -35.21
CA LYS A 514 -35.51 1.75 -35.46
C LYS A 514 -34.96 0.95 -34.29
N GLN A 515 -34.16 -0.07 -34.63
CA GLN A 515 -33.77 -1.18 -33.77
C GLN A 515 -33.03 -0.75 -32.49
N GLY A 516 -33.35 -1.44 -31.40
CA GLY A 516 -32.76 -1.30 -30.08
C GLY A 516 -33.83 -1.56 -29.02
N GLU A 517 -33.68 -2.63 -28.23
CA GLU A 517 -34.55 -2.89 -27.09
C GLU A 517 -34.36 -1.76 -26.06
N LYS A 518 -35.28 -0.80 -26.02
CA LYS A 518 -35.35 0.17 -24.92
C LYS A 518 -35.86 -0.58 -23.69
N GLU A 519 -34.97 -0.83 -22.73
CA GLU A 519 -35.38 -1.22 -21.38
C GLU A 519 -36.45 -0.26 -20.88
N GLU A 520 -37.57 -0.82 -20.39
CA GLU A 520 -38.67 -0.01 -19.88
C GLU A 520 -38.23 0.65 -18.57
N LYS A 521 -37.94 1.95 -18.64
CA LYS A 521 -37.47 2.72 -17.48
C LYS A 521 -38.52 2.67 -16.37
N SER A 522 -38.10 2.53 -15.11
CA SER A 522 -38.98 2.41 -13.93
C SER A 522 -40.05 3.51 -13.81
N PHE A 523 -39.84 4.66 -14.45
CA PHE A 523 -40.74 5.79 -14.44
C PHE A 523 -41.74 5.82 -15.62
N SER A 524 -41.74 4.84 -16.52
CA SER A 524 -42.68 4.74 -17.66
C SER A 524 -44.15 4.79 -17.22
N THR A 525 -44.42 4.21 -16.05
CA THR A 525 -45.75 4.03 -15.45
C THR A 525 -45.90 4.84 -14.15
N TRP A 526 -45.11 5.91 -13.96
CA TRP A 526 -45.07 6.65 -12.70
C TRP A 526 -46.47 7.11 -12.22
N LYS A 527 -47.37 7.49 -13.13
CA LYS A 527 -48.73 7.95 -12.84
C LYS A 527 -49.56 6.91 -12.07
N THR A 528 -49.43 5.63 -12.40
CA THR A 528 -50.15 4.53 -11.72
C THR A 528 -49.47 4.09 -10.42
N GLN A 529 -48.15 4.25 -10.33
CA GLN A 529 -47.37 3.99 -9.10
C GLN A 529 -47.65 5.06 -8.02
N VAL A 530 -47.78 6.34 -8.41
CA VAL A 530 -48.10 7.44 -7.50
C VAL A 530 -49.57 7.39 -7.06
N SER A 531 -50.51 7.08 -7.94
CA SER A 531 -51.94 7.03 -7.58
C SER A 531 -52.28 5.93 -6.57
N THR A 532 -51.59 4.80 -6.63
CA THR A 532 -51.72 3.70 -5.64
C THR A 532 -51.14 4.08 -4.27
N HIS A 533 -50.01 4.79 -4.22
CA HIS A 533 -49.43 5.28 -2.95
C HIS A 533 -50.19 6.48 -2.36
N ALA A 534 -50.80 7.33 -3.19
CA ALA A 534 -51.60 8.47 -2.74
C ALA A 534 -52.85 8.06 -1.93
N HIS A 535 -53.41 6.88 -2.21
CA HIS A 535 -54.53 6.32 -1.44
C HIS A 535 -54.12 5.75 -0.08
N ALA A 536 -52.83 5.49 0.17
CA ALA A 536 -52.34 4.91 1.42
C ALA A 536 -51.93 5.96 2.48
N HIS A 537 -51.59 7.19 2.07
CA HIS A 537 -51.17 8.26 2.97
C HIS A 537 -51.88 9.59 2.67
N ALA A 538 -53.18 9.63 2.96
CA ALA A 538 -53.99 10.85 2.94
C ALA A 538 -53.97 11.58 4.30
N GLN A 539 -52.77 11.86 4.85
CA GLN A 539 -52.56 12.67 6.06
C GLN A 539 -51.07 13.06 6.20
N THR A 540 -50.68 14.21 5.63
CA THR A 540 -49.62 15.17 6.05
C THR A 540 -49.25 16.14 4.91
N ASP A 541 -48.99 17.41 5.24
CA ASP A 541 -48.76 18.49 4.27
C ASP A 541 -47.38 18.47 3.59
N THR A 542 -47.23 17.67 2.53
CA THR A 542 -46.06 17.74 1.61
C THR A 542 -46.48 17.82 0.12
N TYR A 543 -47.65 18.40 -0.14
CA TYR A 543 -48.28 18.42 -1.47
C TYR A 543 -47.47 19.15 -2.57
N THR A 544 -46.70 20.19 -2.25
CA THR A 544 -45.95 20.98 -3.24
C THR A 544 -44.75 20.24 -3.85
N HIS A 545 -44.07 19.37 -3.10
CA HIS A 545 -42.83 18.72 -3.55
C HIS A 545 -43.08 17.53 -4.48
N ARG A 546 -44.17 16.78 -4.27
CA ARG A 546 -44.56 15.67 -5.17
C ARG A 546 -44.83 16.14 -6.60
N PHE A 547 -45.47 17.31 -6.78
CA PHE A 547 -45.77 17.84 -8.12
C PHE A 547 -44.50 18.20 -8.94
N ALA A 548 -43.40 18.62 -8.31
CA ALA A 548 -42.15 18.91 -9.01
C ALA A 548 -41.51 17.63 -9.60
N PHE A 549 -41.51 16.53 -8.85
CA PHE A 549 -41.01 15.23 -9.31
C PHE A 549 -41.88 14.65 -10.44
N ILE A 550 -43.20 14.77 -10.29
CA ILE A 550 -44.22 14.45 -11.30
C ILE A 550 -43.94 15.14 -12.65
N HIS A 551 -43.72 16.46 -12.63
CA HIS A 551 -43.48 17.22 -13.85
C HIS A 551 -42.11 16.95 -14.49
N LEU A 552 -41.08 16.68 -13.68
CA LEU A 552 -39.76 16.31 -14.20
C LEU A 552 -39.80 14.98 -14.96
N VAL A 553 -40.54 13.99 -14.47
CA VAL A 553 -40.65 12.67 -15.12
C VAL A 553 -41.43 12.76 -16.44
N ASP A 554 -42.51 13.53 -16.49
CA ASP A 554 -43.24 13.74 -17.75
C ASP A 554 -42.33 14.40 -18.80
N VAL A 555 -41.51 15.41 -18.45
CA VAL A 555 -40.57 16.03 -19.40
C VAL A 555 -39.42 15.12 -19.83
N LEU A 556 -38.98 14.17 -19.00
CA LEU A 556 -37.97 13.16 -19.37
C LEU A 556 -38.53 12.01 -20.24
N MET A 557 -39.84 12.02 -20.54
CA MET A 557 -40.55 11.03 -21.36
C MET A 557 -40.98 11.55 -22.74
N TYR A 558 -40.89 12.86 -22.99
CA TYR A 558 -41.07 13.50 -24.30
C TYR A 558 -39.72 13.69 -25.01
#